data_AF-A0A0A8K1C0-F1
#
_entry.id   AF-A0A0A8K1C0-F1
#
_cell.length_a   1.000
_cell.length_b   1.000
_cell.length_c   1.000
_cell.angle_alpha   90.00
_cell.angle_beta   90.00
_cell.angle_gamma   90.00
#
_symmetry.space_group_name_H-M   'P 1'
#
loop_
_entity.id
_entity.type
_entity.pdbx_description
1 polymer ?
#
loop_
_entity_poly.entity_id
_entity_poly.type
_entity_poly.pdbx_seq_one_letter_code
_entity_poly.pdbx_strand_id
1 'polypeptide(L)' 'MDEHRFNMSMRRFLKEVGVTSQQAIEAIVRDSDMQGHGKLKVKMILTADGTPLNHVVEGEIDLG' A
#
# COMPACT_ATOMS: atom_id res chain seq x y z
N MET A 1 5.83 17.52 -22.04
CA MET A 1 5.07 17.37 -20.78
C MET A 1 5.83 18.09 -19.69
N ASP A 2 5.15 18.70 -18.73
CA ASP A 2 5.82 19.26 -17.55
C ASP A 2 6.18 18.11 -16.61
N GLU A 3 7.43 17.65 -16.73
CA GLU A 3 7.99 16.55 -15.94
C GLU A 3 7.90 16.82 -14.43
N HIS A 4 7.98 18.09 -14.02
CA HIS A 4 7.84 18.48 -12.63
C HIS A 4 6.41 18.25 -12.13
N ARG A 5 5.40 18.68 -12.91
CA ARG A 5 3.99 18.42 -12.58
C ARG A 5 3.66 16.93 -12.53
N PHE A 6 4.17 16.16 -13.49
CA PHE A 6 3.99 14.70 -13.51
C PHE A 6 4.61 14.03 -12.27
N ASN A 7 5.85 14.38 -11.93
CA ASN A 7 6.53 13.81 -10.76
C ASN A 7 5.83 14.19 -9.44
N MET A 8 5.32 15.41 -9.34
CA MET A 8 4.55 15.83 -8.17
C MET A 8 3.22 15.07 -8.04
N SER A 9 2.46 14.90 -9.13
CA SER A 9 1.19 14.16 -9.08
C SER A 9 1.42 12.69 -8.73
N MET A 10 2.43 12.06 -9.32
CA MET A 10 2.81 10.67 -9.01
C MET A 10 3.20 10.50 -7.54
N ARG A 11 4.06 11.38 -7.01
CA ARG A 11 4.48 11.34 -5.59
C ARG A 11 3.30 11.55 -4.65
N ARG A 12 2.37 12.46 -4.98
CA ARG A 12 1.17 12.70 -4.18
C ARG A 12 0.32 11.43 -4.09
N PHE A 13 0.05 10.79 -5.22
CA PHE A 13 -0.73 9.55 -5.26
C PHE A 13 -0.07 8.44 -4.44
N LEU A 14 1.23 8.18 -4.66
CA LEU A 14 1.94 7.12 -3.92
C LEU A 14 1.98 7.38 -2.41
N LYS A 15 2.08 8.65 -1.99
CA LYS A 15 2.00 9.02 -0.57
C LYS A 15 0.63 8.71 0.02
N GLU A 16 -0.44 9.06 -0.68
CA GLU A 16 -1.81 8.78 -0.24
C GLU A 16 -2.06 7.27 -0.11
N VAL A 17 -1.64 6.48 -1.10
CA VAL A 17 -1.70 5.01 -1.06
C VAL A 17 -0.96 4.47 0.15
N GLY A 18 0.27 4.93 0.41
CA GLY A 18 1.06 4.48 1.56
C GLY A 18 0.39 4.74 2.90
N VAL A 19 -0.08 5.98 3.12
CA VAL A 19 -0.72 6.39 4.39
C VAL A 19 -2.03 5.65 4.62
N THR A 20 -2.90 5.56 3.60
CA THR A 20 -4.21 4.90 3.71
C THR A 20 -4.06 3.38 3.89
N SER A 21 -3.11 2.75 3.21
CA SER A 21 -2.82 1.32 3.38
C SER A 21 -2.32 1.02 4.78
N GLN A 22 -1.43 1.86 5.33
CA GLN A 22 -0.94 1.73 6.70
C GLN A 22 -2.09 1.80 7.71
N GLN A 23 -2.97 2.81 7.59
CA GLN A 23 -4.13 2.95 8.47
C GLN A 23 -5.05 1.72 8.42
N ALA A 24 -5.30 1.18 7.23
CA ALA A 24 -6.12 -0.03 7.07
C ALA A 24 -5.48 -1.27 7.73
N ILE A 25 -4.16 -1.44 7.57
CA ILE A 25 -3.42 -2.53 8.19
C ILE A 25 -3.45 -2.39 9.72
N GLU A 26 -3.18 -1.19 10.25
CA GLU A 26 -3.21 -0.93 11.70
C GLU A 26 -4.61 -1.17 12.30
N ALA A 27 -5.67 -0.82 11.57
CA ALA A 27 -7.04 -1.09 12.01
C ALA A 27 -7.30 -2.59 12.12
N ILE A 28 -6.95 -3.38 11.10
CA ILE A 28 -7.11 -4.84 11.13
C ILE A 28 -6.33 -5.48 12.27
N VAL A 29 -5.06 -5.08 12.44
CA VAL A 29 -4.19 -5.62 13.50
C VAL A 29 -4.76 -5.33 14.88
N ARG A 30 -5.35 -4.14 15.07
CA ARG A 30 -5.99 -3.73 16.33
C ARG A 30 -7.32 -4.45 16.56
N ASP A 31 -8.21 -4.46 15.57
CA ASP A 31 -9.57 -4.98 15.69
C ASP A 31 -9.60 -6.52 15.82
N SER A 32 -8.58 -7.19 15.28
CA SER A 32 -8.42 -8.64 15.34
C SER A 32 -7.50 -9.12 16.47
N ASP A 33 -7.05 -8.20 17.35
CA ASP A 33 -6.11 -8.47 18.45
C ASP A 33 -4.86 -9.25 18.00
N MET A 34 -4.28 -8.88 16.86
CA MET A 34 -3.17 -9.61 16.23
C MET A 34 -1.78 -9.08 16.63
N GLN A 35 -1.70 -8.12 17.55
CA GLN A 35 -0.40 -7.62 18.02
C GLN A 35 0.39 -8.73 18.72
N GLY A 36 1.66 -8.93 18.36
CA GLY A 36 2.46 -10.03 18.93
C GLY A 36 2.20 -11.41 18.30
N HIS A 37 1.27 -11.52 17.34
CA HIS A 37 0.89 -12.80 16.72
C HIS A 37 1.73 -13.13 15.48
N GLY A 38 3.02 -12.80 15.49
CA GLY A 38 3.98 -13.19 14.45
C GLY A 38 3.86 -12.33 13.19
N LYS A 39 3.54 -12.95 12.04
CA LYS A 39 3.62 -12.28 10.73
C LYS A 39 2.30 -12.23 10.00
N LEU A 40 1.97 -11.06 9.45
CA LEU A 40 0.86 -10.83 8.56
C LEU A 40 1.32 -10.86 7.10
N LYS A 41 0.84 -11.83 6.33
CA LYS A 41 1.05 -11.85 4.87
C LYS A 41 0.13 -10.85 4.20
N VAL A 42 0.71 -9.97 3.39
CA VAL A 42 -0.02 -8.91 2.67
C VAL A 42 0.29 -8.93 1.19
N LYS A 43 -0.68 -8.48 0.40
CA LYS A 43 -0.60 -8.34 -1.05
C LYS A 43 -1.22 -7.02 -1.49
N MET A 44 -0.49 -6.26 -2.29
CA MET A 44 -0.97 -5.07 -2.98
C MET A 44 -0.98 -5.31 -4.48
N ILE A 45 -2.01 -4.81 -5.16
CA ILE A 45 -2.16 -4.89 -6.61
C ILE A 45 -2.36 -3.46 -7.14
N LEU A 46 -1.47 -3.01 -8.04
CA LEU A 46 -1.58 -1.74 -8.73
C LEU A 46 -1.95 -1.98 -10.20
N THR A 47 -3.12 -1.49 -10.58
CA THR A 47 -3.63 -1.52 -11.95
C THR A 47 -3.91 -0.11 -12.45
N ALA A 48 -3.80 0.12 -13.75
CA ALA A 48 -4.26 1.35 -14.38
C ALA A 48 -5.15 1.03 -15.58
N ASP A 49 -6.38 1.56 -15.55
CA ASP A 49 -7.37 1.33 -16.59
C ASP A 49 -6.88 1.77 -17.97
N GLY A 50 -7.24 1.00 -19.00
CA GLY A 50 -6.77 1.22 -20.37
C GLY A 50 -5.27 0.95 -20.60
N THR A 51 -4.57 0.35 -19.64
CA THR A 51 -3.15 -0.03 -19.78
C THR A 51 -2.91 -1.49 -19.41
N PRO A 52 -1.81 -2.12 -19.86
CA PRO A 52 -1.43 -3.46 -19.40
C PRO A 52 -0.81 -3.46 -17.99
N LEU A 53 -0.85 -2.34 -17.25
CA LEU A 53 -0.26 -2.26 -15.91
C LEU A 53 -1.01 -3.18 -14.95
N ASN A 54 -0.31 -4.21 -14.49
CA ASN A 54 -0.72 -5.09 -13.41
C ASN A 54 0.51 -5.43 -12.58
N HIS A 55 0.78 -4.62 -11.55
CA HIS A 55 1.93 -4.79 -10.68
C HIS A 55 1.49 -5.36 -9.34
N VAL A 56 2.14 -6.43 -8.90
CA VAL A 56 1.83 -7.13 -7.65
C VAL A 56 3.02 -6.99 -6.71
N VAL A 57 2.74 -6.57 -5.48
CA VAL A 57 3.71 -6.53 -4.37
C VAL A 57 3.20 -7.46 -3.28
N GLU A 58 4.00 -8.44 -2.91
CA GLU A 58 3.72 -9.38 -1.82
C GLU A 58 4.78 -9.21 -0.74
N GLY A 59 4.37 -9.30 0.52
CA GLY A 59 5.27 -9.12 1.66
C GLY A 59 4.71 -9.68 2.95
N GLU A 60 5.55 -9.66 3.98
CA GLU A 60 5.18 -10.02 5.34
C GLU A 60 5.41 -8.80 6.24
N ILE A 61 4.42 -8.49 7.08
CA ILE A 61 4.51 -7.47 8.12
C ILE A 61 4.73 -8.20 9.44
N ASP A 62 5.82 -7.89 10.11
CA ASP A 62 6.07 -8.33 11.47
C ASP A 62 5.14 -7.56 12.42
N LEU A 63 4.34 -8.27 13.20
CA LEU A 63 3.35 -7.71 14.12
C LEU A 63 3.91 -7.48 15.54
N GLY A 64 5.22 -7.65 15.72
CA GLY A 64 5.88 -7.61 17.02
C GLY A 64 6.05 -8.99 17.62
#